data_AF-A0AA39CYR2-F1
#
_entry.id   AF-A0AA39CYR2-F1
#
_cell.length_a   1.000
_cell.length_b   1.000
_cell.length_c   1.000
_cell.angle_alpha   90.00
_cell.angle_beta   90.00
_cell.angle_gamma   90.00
#
_symmetry.space_group_name_H-M   'P 1'
#
loop_
_entity.id
_entity.type
_entity.pdbx_description
1 polymer ?
#
loop_
_entity_poly.entity_id
_entity_poly.type
_entity_poly.pdbx_seq_one_letter_code
_entity_poly.pdbx_strand_id
1 'polypeptide(L)'
;MLTESFVAATLTANKAVAHASAALRDVGIFLHEFQPHSGVRHGYKKSSSRPGGIAISSSHIFAAQADKAVVNVYSRERGNQEATVPFPERIHSLAYAHGAEILVLGTEGGKLILWEVATGRLTTSSASHLQAVSSICITPNNEYILSGSADTTVHIWSLLKLVSFLQPASTFGTEEPSHLPVQTFSAHRATVNTITCGHSKINTNFAVSASSDRTCYVWHIDSCQVIRTLLLPSSAISVTIDPADRAIYFGCDDGQIQSFDIYHCRDQIQASTSNASDLPPIQLLAKESWVAPSSDLGAASCLTLSYDGTSLLSGHRNGAIIRWDCGKRRITNEVSNLAQPVTSIQMLDPEGFLRRNVPSYTITNVVKPNLDFAASKDNGTCGIPAKYNLHVKLGPNKAVHADGFVDEAILGHGFPQDLFDDALRSLTGASHGTSTTSLDGSELGKVERLEDEVSRLKEQLRVLHNVEQKRKERNLARLERQDEVDLEKRKAYFEAKKKGQDGDLAIKTFEDRRSMLRTSSDEDDSDVQMDVT
;
A
#
# COMPACT_ATOMS: atom_id res chain seq x y z
N MET A 1 -27.83 -7.67 15.43
CA MET A 1 -27.63 -8.78 14.48
C MET A 1 -26.43 -8.44 13.63
N LEU A 2 -25.60 -9.42 13.30
CA LEU A 2 -24.47 -9.22 12.39
C LEU A 2 -25.03 -8.99 10.98
N THR A 3 -24.64 -7.90 10.35
CA THR A 3 -25.07 -7.58 8.98
C THR A 3 -23.85 -7.42 8.09
N GLU A 4 -23.83 -8.16 6.99
CA GLU A 4 -22.80 -8.06 5.96
C GLU A 4 -23.37 -7.28 4.79
N SER A 5 -22.57 -6.37 4.24
CA SER A 5 -22.97 -5.56 3.09
C SER A 5 -21.81 -5.39 2.13
N PHE A 6 -22.11 -5.22 0.86
CA PHE A 6 -21.11 -4.92 -0.16
C PHE A 6 -21.59 -3.79 -1.06
N VAL A 7 -20.65 -3.11 -1.68
CA VAL A 7 -20.93 -2.10 -2.69
C VAL A 7 -20.56 -2.64 -4.05
N ALA A 8 -21.49 -2.57 -4.99
CA ALA A 8 -21.28 -2.90 -6.40
C ALA A 8 -21.34 -1.64 -7.24
N ALA A 9 -20.37 -1.42 -8.12
CA ALA A 9 -20.38 -0.32 -9.08
C ALA A 9 -20.56 -0.85 -10.50
N THR A 10 -21.21 -0.05 -11.33
CA THR A 10 -21.46 -0.37 -12.73
C THR A 10 -20.88 0.68 -13.66
N LEU A 11 -20.60 0.25 -14.89
CA LEU A 11 -20.27 1.13 -15.99
C LEU A 11 -21.55 1.41 -16.77
N THR A 12 -22.12 2.61 -16.63
CA THR A 12 -23.26 3.00 -17.45
C THR A 12 -22.78 3.19 -18.89
N ALA A 13 -23.04 2.21 -19.75
CA ALA A 13 -22.80 2.39 -21.17
C ALA A 13 -23.76 3.47 -21.71
N ASN A 14 -23.26 4.46 -22.45
CA ASN A 14 -24.09 5.49 -23.09
C ASN A 14 -25.16 4.91 -24.05
N LYS A 15 -25.09 3.61 -24.38
CA LYS A 15 -26.17 2.86 -25.04
C LYS A 15 -27.10 2.29 -23.99
N ALA A 16 -28.29 2.87 -23.89
CA ALA A 16 -29.36 2.37 -23.03
C ALA A 16 -29.58 0.87 -23.26
N VAL A 17 -29.34 0.05 -22.23
CA VAL A 17 -29.68 -1.37 -22.26
C VAL A 17 -31.21 -1.45 -22.29
N ALA A 18 -31.76 -1.93 -23.40
CA ALA A 18 -33.19 -1.87 -23.72
C ALA A 18 -34.09 -2.60 -22.69
N HIS A 19 -33.52 -3.49 -21.88
CA HIS A 19 -34.23 -4.35 -20.93
C HIS A 19 -34.06 -3.98 -19.45
N ALA A 20 -33.30 -2.93 -19.11
CA ALA A 20 -33.16 -2.49 -17.72
C ALA A 20 -34.41 -1.73 -17.24
N SER A 21 -34.92 -2.07 -16.06
CA SER A 21 -35.98 -1.33 -15.36
C SER A 21 -35.61 0.15 -15.24
N ALA A 22 -36.54 1.07 -15.49
CA ALA A 22 -36.28 2.51 -15.51
C ALA A 22 -35.65 3.03 -14.20
N ALA A 23 -35.94 2.38 -13.07
CA ALA A 23 -35.38 2.74 -11.76
C ALA A 23 -33.87 2.44 -11.63
N LEU A 24 -33.35 1.45 -12.36
CA LEU A 24 -31.94 1.04 -12.31
C LEU A 24 -31.06 1.76 -13.33
N ARG A 25 -31.64 2.47 -14.31
CA ARG A 25 -30.88 3.08 -15.40
C ARG A 25 -29.97 4.24 -14.96
N ASP A 26 -30.39 4.98 -13.94
CA ASP A 26 -29.69 6.19 -13.47
C ASP A 26 -28.76 5.92 -12.27
N VAL A 27 -28.85 4.72 -11.69
CA VAL A 27 -28.04 4.29 -10.55
C VAL A 27 -26.81 3.58 -11.08
N GLY A 28 -25.62 3.98 -10.61
CA GLY A 28 -24.39 3.29 -11.00
C GLY A 28 -23.55 2.74 -9.85
N ILE A 29 -23.95 2.99 -8.60
CA ILE A 29 -23.38 2.34 -7.42
C ILE A 29 -24.54 1.85 -6.57
N PHE A 30 -24.49 0.57 -6.21
CA PHE A 30 -25.50 -0.13 -5.44
C PHE A 30 -24.89 -0.58 -4.11
N LEU A 31 -25.55 -0.22 -3.01
CA LEU A 31 -25.26 -0.77 -1.70
C LEU A 31 -26.18 -1.97 -1.48
N HIS A 32 -25.60 -3.15 -1.40
CA HIS A 32 -26.32 -4.41 -1.16
C HIS A 32 -26.13 -4.85 0.29
N GLU A 33 -27.22 -5.29 0.90
CA GLU A 33 -27.15 -6.13 2.09
C GLU A 33 -26.99 -7.58 1.62
N PHE A 34 -26.05 -8.31 2.20
CA PHE A 34 -25.71 -9.68 1.84
C PHE A 34 -26.28 -10.67 2.84
N GLN A 35 -26.13 -10.38 4.13
CA GLN A 35 -26.71 -11.15 5.24
C GLN A 35 -27.31 -10.18 6.27
N PRO A 36 -28.47 -10.49 6.89
CA PRO A 36 -29.21 -11.76 6.82
C PRO A 36 -30.08 -11.96 5.56
N HIS A 37 -30.47 -10.89 4.88
CA HIS A 37 -31.27 -10.97 3.64
C HIS A 37 -30.53 -10.30 2.49
N SER A 38 -30.37 -11.02 1.37
CA SER A 38 -29.73 -10.48 0.18
C SER A 38 -30.66 -9.52 -0.55
N GLY A 39 -30.27 -8.25 -0.70
CA GLY A 39 -31.08 -7.25 -1.39
C GLY A 39 -30.37 -5.93 -1.62
N VAL A 40 -30.89 -5.10 -2.53
CA VAL A 40 -30.40 -3.73 -2.73
C VAL A 40 -30.97 -2.84 -1.62
N ARG A 41 -30.09 -2.28 -0.80
CA ARG A 41 -30.45 -1.34 0.27
C ARG A 41 -30.57 0.10 -0.25
N HIS A 42 -29.62 0.53 -1.07
CA HIS A 42 -29.58 1.89 -1.60
C HIS A 42 -28.86 1.98 -2.95
N GLY A 43 -29.19 3.00 -3.74
CA GLY A 43 -28.58 3.27 -5.04
C GLY A 43 -28.11 4.71 -5.19
N TYR A 44 -26.83 4.92 -5.47
CA TYR A 44 -26.27 6.23 -5.78
C TYR A 44 -26.36 6.50 -7.28
N LYS A 45 -26.91 7.67 -7.61
CA LYS A 45 -27.13 8.11 -8.99
C LYS A 45 -25.92 8.86 -9.54
N LYS A 46 -25.85 9.00 -10.87
CA LYS A 46 -24.84 9.80 -11.59
C LYS A 46 -23.40 9.30 -11.43
N SER A 47 -23.23 8.00 -11.25
CA SER A 47 -21.93 7.34 -11.25
C SER A 47 -21.81 6.43 -12.47
N SER A 48 -20.65 6.46 -13.11
CA SER A 48 -20.20 5.45 -14.06
C SER A 48 -18.73 5.26 -13.80
N SER A 49 -18.29 4.08 -13.37
CA SER A 49 -16.89 3.83 -13.00
C SER A 49 -16.28 2.71 -13.83
N ARG A 50 -14.97 2.76 -14.06
CA ARG A 50 -14.20 1.65 -14.64
C ARG A 50 -13.86 0.60 -13.57
N PRO A 51 -13.42 -0.61 -13.94
CA PRO A 51 -12.84 -1.56 -12.99
C PRO A 51 -11.69 -0.91 -12.21
N GLY A 52 -11.66 -1.10 -10.89
CA GLY A 52 -10.70 -0.43 -9.99
C GLY A 52 -10.97 1.07 -9.74
N GLY A 53 -12.02 1.65 -10.32
CA GLY A 53 -12.35 3.08 -10.20
C GLY A 53 -13.22 3.45 -9.00
N ILE A 54 -13.32 2.59 -7.98
CA ILE A 54 -14.05 2.85 -6.74
C ILE A 54 -13.12 2.67 -5.56
N ALA A 55 -13.28 3.51 -4.54
CA ALA A 55 -12.68 3.29 -3.24
C ALA A 55 -13.66 3.70 -2.14
N ILE A 56 -13.65 2.95 -1.04
CA ILE A 56 -14.66 3.08 0.00
C ILE A 56 -13.98 3.36 1.34
N SER A 57 -14.54 4.31 2.07
CA SER A 57 -14.23 4.62 3.46
C SER A 57 -15.40 4.17 4.35
N SER A 58 -15.21 4.23 5.67
CA SER A 58 -16.26 3.98 6.65
C SER A 58 -17.48 4.91 6.44
N SER A 59 -17.25 6.17 6.07
CA SER A 59 -18.30 7.19 5.92
C SER A 59 -18.63 7.56 4.47
N HIS A 60 -17.68 7.40 3.53
CA HIS A 60 -17.83 7.90 2.15
C HIS A 60 -17.49 6.85 1.09
N ILE A 61 -18.02 7.04 -0.11
CA ILE A 61 -17.65 6.30 -1.32
C ILE A 61 -17.09 7.29 -2.33
N PHE A 62 -15.92 6.97 -2.87
CA PHE A 62 -15.24 7.73 -3.91
C PHE A 62 -15.32 6.97 -5.22
N ALA A 63 -15.84 7.61 -6.27
CA ALA A 63 -15.98 6.97 -7.58
C ALA A 63 -15.39 7.85 -8.68
N ALA A 64 -14.35 7.34 -9.35
CA ALA A 64 -13.76 7.95 -10.52
C ALA A 64 -14.71 7.75 -11.71
N GLN A 65 -15.12 8.86 -12.31
CA GLN A 65 -16.06 8.81 -13.42
C GLN A 65 -15.36 8.33 -14.70
N ALA A 66 -15.98 7.38 -15.39
CA ALA A 66 -15.56 6.96 -16.70
C ALA A 66 -15.65 8.15 -17.67
N ASP A 67 -14.64 8.28 -18.52
CA ASP A 67 -14.45 9.32 -19.55
C ASP A 67 -14.31 10.78 -19.06
N LYS A 68 -14.59 11.06 -17.80
CA LYS A 68 -14.49 12.39 -17.18
C LYS A 68 -13.34 12.43 -16.18
N ALA A 69 -12.57 13.52 -16.17
CA ALA A 69 -11.51 13.76 -15.18
C ALA A 69 -12.09 14.24 -13.84
N VAL A 70 -12.99 13.46 -13.27
CA VAL A 70 -13.80 13.85 -12.11
C VAL A 70 -13.98 12.68 -11.16
N VAL A 71 -13.82 12.93 -9.86
CA VAL A 71 -14.19 11.99 -8.79
C VAL A 71 -15.46 12.50 -8.11
N ASN A 72 -16.47 11.65 -8.04
CA ASN A 72 -17.67 11.91 -7.27
C ASN A 72 -17.51 11.34 -5.86
N VAL A 73 -17.93 12.12 -4.87
CA VAL A 73 -17.93 11.75 -3.45
C VAL A 73 -19.37 11.57 -2.99
N TYR A 74 -19.67 10.40 -2.45
CA TYR A 74 -20.99 10.06 -1.91
C TYR A 74 -20.88 9.82 -0.41
N SER A 75 -21.83 10.33 0.36
CA SER A 75 -21.94 10.04 1.79
C SER A 75 -22.75 8.78 1.99
N ARG A 76 -22.21 7.83 2.75
CA ARG A 76 -22.88 6.56 3.07
C ARG A 76 -24.01 6.75 4.07
N GLU A 77 -23.84 7.67 5.01
CA GLU A 77 -24.85 7.97 6.03
C GLU A 77 -26.04 8.73 5.45
N ARG A 78 -25.77 9.71 4.58
CA ARG A 78 -26.82 10.55 3.98
C ARG A 78 -27.41 9.96 2.70
N GLY A 79 -26.70 9.05 2.04
CA GLY A 79 -27.15 8.41 0.80
C GLY A 79 -27.19 9.33 -0.42
N ASN A 80 -26.52 10.49 -0.37
CA ASN A 80 -26.51 11.48 -1.45
C ASN A 80 -25.08 11.76 -1.96
N GLN A 81 -25.01 12.41 -3.12
CA GLN A 81 -23.76 12.93 -3.68
C GLN A 81 -23.41 14.24 -2.98
N GLU A 82 -22.27 14.27 -2.28
CA GLU A 82 -21.83 15.47 -1.55
C GLU A 82 -21.01 16.41 -2.44
N ALA A 83 -20.08 15.85 -3.21
CA ALA A 83 -19.15 16.63 -4.00
C ALA A 83 -18.79 15.97 -5.33
N THR A 84 -18.41 16.84 -6.26
CA THR A 84 -17.84 16.50 -7.56
C THR A 84 -16.50 17.24 -7.63
N VAL A 85 -15.41 16.48 -7.67
CA VAL A 85 -14.05 17.02 -7.61
C VAL A 85 -13.38 16.85 -8.98
N PRO A 86 -13.07 17.95 -9.69
CA PRO A 86 -12.36 17.90 -10.95
C PRO A 86 -10.86 17.71 -10.75
N PHE A 87 -10.24 16.95 -11.65
CA PHE A 87 -8.80 16.74 -11.74
C PHE A 87 -8.30 17.11 -13.14
N PRO A 88 -7.00 17.42 -13.31
CA PRO A 88 -6.47 17.81 -14.62
C PRO A 88 -6.43 16.65 -15.63
N GLU A 89 -6.31 15.42 -15.13
CA GLU A 89 -6.21 14.19 -15.94
C GLU A 89 -7.29 13.19 -15.54
N ARG A 90 -7.59 12.25 -16.45
CA ARG A 90 -8.52 11.16 -16.16
C ARG A 90 -7.93 10.20 -15.14
N ILE A 91 -8.79 9.65 -14.30
CA ILE A 91 -8.42 8.73 -13.24
C ILE A 91 -8.91 7.33 -13.62
N HIS A 92 -7.98 6.38 -13.60
CA HIS A 92 -8.23 4.98 -13.98
C HIS A 92 -8.47 4.09 -12.77
N SER A 93 -7.73 4.30 -11.69
CA SER A 93 -7.77 3.47 -10.49
C SER A 93 -7.82 4.32 -9.22
N LEU A 94 -8.50 3.80 -8.20
CA LEU A 94 -8.63 4.40 -6.87
C LEU A 94 -8.25 3.38 -5.80
N ALA A 95 -7.62 3.85 -4.73
CA ALA A 95 -7.45 3.07 -3.51
C ALA A 95 -7.52 3.99 -2.28
N TYR A 96 -8.00 3.46 -1.15
CA TYR A 96 -8.18 4.22 0.08
C TYR A 96 -7.35 3.64 1.23
N ALA A 97 -6.52 4.48 1.84
CA ALA A 97 -5.72 4.13 3.00
C ALA A 97 -6.55 4.29 4.28
N HIS A 98 -7.04 3.18 4.83
CA HIS A 98 -7.89 3.18 6.02
C HIS A 98 -7.09 3.58 7.26
N GLY A 99 -7.54 4.59 8.02
CA GLY A 99 -6.86 5.07 9.23
C GLY A 99 -5.89 6.23 9.01
N ALA A 100 -5.21 6.30 7.86
CA ALA A 100 -4.53 7.52 7.40
C ALA A 100 -5.50 8.48 6.69
N GLU A 101 -6.63 7.97 6.19
CA GLU A 101 -7.69 8.70 5.51
C GLU A 101 -7.25 9.44 4.24
N ILE A 102 -6.38 8.78 3.47
CA ILE A 102 -5.81 9.29 2.23
C ILE A 102 -6.38 8.50 1.05
N LEU A 103 -6.90 9.21 0.06
CA LEU A 103 -7.33 8.65 -1.21
C LEU A 103 -6.18 8.73 -2.21
N VAL A 104 -5.82 7.60 -2.80
CA VAL A 104 -4.80 7.51 -3.85
C VAL A 104 -5.50 7.35 -5.20
N LEU A 105 -5.11 8.17 -6.17
CA LEU A 105 -5.68 8.24 -7.51
C LEU A 105 -4.60 7.90 -8.54
N GLY A 106 -4.90 6.97 -9.43
CA GLY A 106 -4.04 6.62 -10.57
C GLY A 106 -4.47 7.37 -11.81
N THR A 107 -3.56 8.18 -12.36
CA THR A 107 -3.86 9.02 -13.54
C THR A 107 -3.58 8.31 -14.87
N GLU A 108 -4.15 8.84 -15.94
CA GLU A 108 -3.85 8.45 -17.33
C GLU A 108 -2.39 8.76 -17.71
N GLY A 109 -1.82 9.84 -17.17
CA GLY A 109 -0.42 10.24 -17.41
C GLY A 109 0.63 9.55 -16.53
N GLY A 110 0.28 8.45 -15.86
CA GLY A 110 1.25 7.65 -15.09
C GLY A 110 1.70 8.23 -13.75
N LYS A 111 1.04 9.29 -13.27
CA LYS A 111 1.27 9.87 -11.93
C LYS A 111 0.29 9.32 -10.92
N LEU A 112 0.70 9.29 -9.66
CA LEU A 112 -0.20 9.11 -8.52
C LEU A 112 -0.54 10.46 -7.90
N ILE A 113 -1.82 10.68 -7.66
CA ILE A 113 -2.30 11.83 -6.88
C ILE A 113 -2.80 11.31 -5.54
N LEU A 114 -2.28 11.86 -4.45
CA LEU A 114 -2.69 11.56 -3.09
C LEU A 114 -3.52 12.72 -2.59
N TRP A 115 -4.73 12.43 -2.12
CA TRP A 115 -5.65 13.40 -1.59
C TRP A 115 -6.00 13.05 -0.14
N GLU A 116 -5.59 13.91 0.78
CA GLU A 116 -5.98 13.84 2.19
C GLU A 116 -7.41 14.36 2.34
N VAL A 117 -8.34 13.47 2.67
CA VAL A 117 -9.78 13.74 2.63
C VAL A 117 -10.21 14.74 3.72
N ALA A 118 -9.54 14.71 4.87
CA ALA A 118 -9.86 15.55 6.03
C ALA A 118 -9.41 17.02 5.89
N THR A 119 -8.41 17.28 5.06
CA THR A 119 -7.75 18.60 4.97
C THR A 119 -7.87 19.20 3.57
N GLY A 120 -8.13 18.39 2.55
CA GLY A 120 -8.07 18.80 1.16
C GLY A 120 -6.64 18.99 0.64
N ARG A 121 -5.61 18.51 1.37
CA ARG A 121 -4.24 18.54 0.88
C ARG A 121 -4.08 17.54 -0.26
N LEU A 122 -3.38 17.98 -1.30
CA LEU A 122 -3.11 17.19 -2.49
C LEU A 122 -1.59 17.12 -2.70
N THR A 123 -1.06 15.91 -2.77
CA THR A 123 0.35 15.65 -3.10
C THR A 123 0.41 14.77 -4.33
N THR A 124 1.45 14.92 -5.14
CA THR A 124 1.61 14.15 -6.38
C THR A 124 2.94 13.41 -6.37
N SER A 125 2.96 12.19 -6.91
CA SER A 125 4.22 11.47 -7.16
C SER A 125 4.98 12.07 -8.35
N SER A 126 6.23 11.66 -8.51
CA SER A 126 6.94 11.85 -9.77
C SER A 126 6.24 11.06 -10.90
N ALA A 127 6.44 11.50 -12.15
CA ALA A 127 5.96 10.81 -13.34
C ALA A 127 6.88 9.62 -13.65
N SER A 128 6.66 8.48 -12.97
CA SER A 128 7.47 7.28 -13.13
C SER A 128 6.87 6.27 -14.11
N HIS A 129 5.55 6.08 -14.08
CA HIS A 129 4.89 5.25 -15.08
C HIS A 129 4.81 5.96 -16.43
N LEU A 130 5.03 5.21 -17.50
CA LEU A 130 5.00 5.72 -18.87
C LEU A 130 3.59 5.67 -19.48
N GLN A 131 2.67 4.95 -18.84
CA GLN A 131 1.30 4.75 -19.28
C GLN A 131 0.33 4.85 -18.09
N ALA A 132 -0.97 4.72 -18.38
CA ALA A 132 -2.03 4.80 -17.39
C ALA A 132 -1.87 3.77 -16.26
N VAL A 133 -2.08 4.24 -15.02
CA VAL A 133 -2.07 3.39 -13.83
C VAL A 133 -3.36 2.58 -13.78
N SER A 134 -3.29 1.32 -14.17
CA SER A 134 -4.42 0.40 -14.30
C SER A 134 -4.98 -0.06 -12.95
N SER A 135 -4.13 -0.23 -11.95
CA SER A 135 -4.53 -0.75 -10.63
C SER A 135 -3.68 -0.14 -9.53
N ILE A 136 -4.30 0.13 -8.38
CA ILE A 136 -3.61 0.56 -7.18
C ILE A 136 -4.05 -0.32 -6.02
N CYS A 137 -3.09 -0.73 -5.20
CA CYS A 137 -3.33 -1.44 -3.96
C CYS A 137 -2.51 -0.79 -2.84
N ILE A 138 -3.04 -0.79 -1.63
CA ILE A 138 -2.38 -0.23 -0.44
C ILE A 138 -2.19 -1.37 0.54
N THR A 139 -1.01 -1.46 1.13
CA THR A 139 -0.71 -2.50 2.11
C THR A 139 -1.57 -2.33 3.36
N PRO A 140 -1.94 -3.41 4.09
CA PRO A 140 -2.81 -3.31 5.27
C PRO A 140 -2.25 -2.46 6.41
N ASN A 141 -0.93 -2.23 6.42
CA ASN A 141 -0.24 -1.37 7.37
C ASN A 141 -0.14 0.11 6.91
N ASN A 142 -0.63 0.44 5.70
CA ASN A 142 -0.52 1.75 5.04
C ASN A 142 0.92 2.25 4.86
N GLU A 143 1.92 1.38 4.85
CA GLU A 143 3.32 1.80 4.62
C GLU A 143 3.62 1.98 3.14
N TYR A 144 3.10 1.07 2.30
CA TYR A 144 3.38 1.03 0.88
C TYR A 144 2.11 1.15 0.02
N ILE A 145 2.27 1.83 -1.11
CA ILE A 145 1.33 1.84 -2.22
C ILE A 145 1.95 1.05 -3.36
N LEU A 146 1.21 0.11 -3.92
CA LEU A 146 1.56 -0.64 -5.12
C LEU A 146 0.76 -0.07 -6.29
N SER A 147 1.44 0.40 -7.34
CA SER A 147 0.79 0.87 -8.56
C SER A 147 1.19 -0.01 -9.73
N GLY A 148 0.19 -0.59 -10.39
CA GLY A 148 0.32 -1.34 -11.63
C GLY A 148 -0.06 -0.49 -12.81
N SER A 149 0.66 -0.66 -13.91
CA SER A 149 0.47 0.15 -15.11
C SER A 149 0.36 -0.72 -16.36
N ALA A 150 -0.21 -0.11 -17.39
CA ALA A 150 -0.19 -0.66 -18.74
C ALA A 150 1.24 -0.74 -19.32
N ASP A 151 2.21 -0.02 -18.74
CA ASP A 151 3.63 -0.07 -19.12
C ASP A 151 4.38 -1.34 -18.69
N THR A 152 3.64 -2.36 -18.21
CA THR A 152 4.13 -3.67 -17.74
C THR A 152 4.93 -3.65 -16.44
N THR A 153 5.05 -2.49 -15.78
CA THR A 153 5.76 -2.35 -14.51
C THR A 153 4.80 -2.19 -13.33
N VAL A 154 5.29 -2.57 -12.16
CA VAL A 154 4.68 -2.27 -10.87
C VAL A 154 5.66 -1.42 -10.07
N HIS A 155 5.21 -0.27 -9.58
CA HIS A 155 6.00 0.57 -8.70
C HIS A 155 5.52 0.47 -7.26
N ILE A 156 6.48 0.50 -6.34
CA ILE A 156 6.26 0.49 -4.89
C ILE A 156 6.60 1.87 -4.36
N TRP A 157 5.67 2.48 -3.66
CA TRP A 157 5.83 3.81 -3.09
C TRP A 157 5.69 3.75 -1.60
N SER A 158 6.48 4.53 -0.86
CA SER A 158 6.24 4.72 0.57
C SER A 158 5.20 5.81 0.76
N LEU A 159 4.05 5.48 1.37
CA LEU A 159 2.99 6.44 1.66
C LEU A 159 3.52 7.59 2.52
N LEU A 160 4.32 7.26 3.54
CA LEU A 160 4.89 8.25 4.46
C LEU A 160 5.81 9.24 3.72
N LYS A 161 6.67 8.77 2.82
CA LYS A 161 7.54 9.64 2.01
C LYS A 161 6.74 10.53 1.06
N LEU A 162 5.63 10.04 0.54
CA LEU A 162 4.77 10.81 -0.35
C LEU A 162 3.98 11.90 0.39
N VAL A 163 3.61 11.67 1.66
CA VAL A 163 2.76 12.60 2.43
C VAL A 163 3.58 13.53 3.32
N SER A 164 4.85 13.19 3.60
CA SER A 164 5.77 14.00 4.41
C SER A 164 5.79 15.47 3.97
N PHE A 165 5.84 16.37 4.95
CA PHE A 165 6.10 17.79 4.73
C PHE A 165 7.60 18.09 4.59
N LEU A 166 8.45 17.20 5.11
CA LEU A 166 9.89 17.35 5.08
C LEU A 166 10.40 16.87 3.72
N GLN A 167 10.90 17.80 2.93
CA GLN A 167 11.69 17.48 1.75
C GLN A 167 13.04 16.95 2.23
N PRO A 168 13.54 15.80 1.75
CA PRO A 168 14.84 15.30 2.16
C PRO A 168 15.89 16.37 1.83
N ALA A 169 16.65 16.80 2.84
CA ALA A 169 17.72 17.75 2.65
C ALA A 169 18.69 17.17 1.61
N SER A 170 18.85 17.86 0.48
CA SER A 170 19.79 17.51 -0.58
C SER A 170 21.20 17.50 0.02
N THR A 171 21.65 16.34 0.47
CA THR A 171 23.02 16.16 0.92
C THR A 171 23.79 15.92 -0.36
N PHE A 172 24.59 16.91 -0.80
CA PHE A 172 25.23 17.03 -2.11
C PHE A 172 24.29 17.39 -3.26
N GLY A 173 24.26 18.67 -3.64
CA GLY A 173 24.11 19.31 -4.98
C GLY A 173 23.30 18.70 -6.15
N THR A 174 22.83 17.47 -6.09
CA THR A 174 21.92 16.83 -7.02
C THR A 174 20.54 16.88 -6.39
N GLU A 175 19.64 17.69 -6.96
CA GLU A 175 18.22 17.65 -6.62
C GLU A 175 17.66 16.28 -7.04
N GLU A 176 17.75 15.27 -6.18
CA GLU A 176 17.00 14.04 -6.41
C GLU A 176 15.50 14.40 -6.40
N PRO A 177 14.74 14.00 -7.43
CA PRO A 177 13.35 14.38 -7.52
C PRO A 177 12.60 13.81 -6.32
N SER A 178 12.06 14.71 -5.49
CA SER A 178 11.17 14.35 -4.39
C SER A 178 10.04 13.46 -4.93
N HIS A 179 9.68 12.42 -4.18
CA HIS A 179 8.58 11.50 -4.52
C HIS A 179 8.86 10.50 -5.65
N LEU A 180 10.04 9.88 -5.68
CA LEU A 180 10.37 8.69 -6.48
C LEU A 180 9.79 7.40 -5.90
N PRO A 181 9.56 6.36 -6.74
CA PRO A 181 9.23 5.03 -6.24
C PRO A 181 10.41 4.46 -5.44
N VAL A 182 10.09 3.71 -4.38
CA VAL A 182 11.08 3.02 -3.53
C VAL A 182 11.71 1.86 -4.30
N GLN A 183 10.88 1.08 -5.00
CA GLN A 183 11.30 -0.05 -5.82
C GLN A 183 10.40 -0.18 -7.05
N THR A 184 10.92 -0.89 -8.05
CA THR A 184 10.22 -1.21 -9.30
C THR A 184 10.29 -2.71 -9.54
N PHE A 185 9.14 -3.31 -9.75
CA PHE A 185 8.99 -4.71 -10.12
C PHE A 185 8.60 -4.80 -11.59
N SER A 186 9.46 -5.41 -12.42
CA SER A 186 9.34 -5.45 -13.87
C SER A 186 9.44 -6.89 -14.42
N ALA A 187 8.60 -7.78 -13.94
CA ALA A 187 8.58 -9.18 -14.39
C ALA A 187 7.57 -9.45 -15.53
N HIS A 188 6.51 -8.66 -15.63
CA HIS A 188 5.43 -8.86 -16.60
C HIS A 188 5.85 -8.49 -18.02
N ARG A 189 5.26 -9.15 -19.02
CA ARG A 189 5.50 -8.87 -20.45
C ARG A 189 4.37 -8.10 -21.12
N ALA A 190 3.22 -8.02 -20.47
CA ALA A 190 2.06 -7.26 -20.94
C ALA A 190 1.52 -6.36 -19.83
N THR A 191 0.40 -5.69 -20.12
CA THR A 191 -0.24 -4.76 -19.19
C THR A 191 -0.59 -5.46 -17.88
N VAL A 192 -0.23 -4.84 -16.76
CA VAL A 192 -0.69 -5.33 -15.45
C VAL A 192 -2.16 -4.95 -15.31
N ASN A 193 -3.04 -5.94 -15.18
CA ASN A 193 -4.48 -5.69 -15.12
C ASN A 193 -4.92 -5.33 -13.70
N THR A 194 -4.41 -6.08 -12.71
CA THR A 194 -4.81 -5.93 -11.31
C THR A 194 -3.66 -6.32 -10.39
N ILE A 195 -3.63 -5.69 -9.22
CA ILE A 195 -2.70 -5.98 -8.14
C ILE A 195 -3.48 -6.07 -6.83
N THR A 196 -3.15 -7.05 -6.01
CA THR A 196 -3.67 -7.17 -4.64
C THR A 196 -2.54 -7.57 -3.70
N CYS A 197 -2.61 -7.15 -2.44
CA CYS A 197 -1.68 -7.56 -1.40
C CYS A 197 -2.32 -8.56 -0.45
N GLY A 198 -1.49 -9.39 0.20
CA GLY A 198 -1.94 -10.20 1.32
C GLY A 198 -2.40 -9.34 2.51
N HIS A 199 -3.10 -9.96 3.44
CA HIS A 199 -3.70 -9.32 4.60
C HIS A 199 -2.74 -9.21 5.80
N SER A 200 -1.55 -9.83 5.72
CA SER A 200 -0.51 -9.69 6.73
C SER A 200 -0.07 -8.24 6.94
N LYS A 201 0.07 -7.84 8.21
CA LYS A 201 0.62 -6.52 8.60
C LYS A 201 2.13 -6.53 8.81
N ILE A 202 2.76 -7.69 8.69
CA ILE A 202 4.19 -7.89 8.92
C ILE A 202 4.95 -7.58 7.63
N ASN A 203 6.22 -7.20 7.77
CA ASN A 203 7.18 -6.92 6.69
C ASN A 203 7.31 -8.08 5.68
N THR A 204 6.91 -9.30 6.06
CA THR A 204 6.93 -10.47 5.18
C THR A 204 5.72 -10.58 4.26
N ASN A 205 4.96 -9.49 4.09
CA ASN A 205 3.76 -9.52 3.25
C ASN A 205 4.11 -9.68 1.76
N PHE A 206 3.21 -10.32 1.04
CA PHE A 206 3.35 -10.60 -0.38
C PHE A 206 2.31 -9.82 -1.19
N ALA A 207 2.59 -9.67 -2.46
CA ALA A 207 1.68 -9.11 -3.45
C ALA A 207 1.46 -10.10 -4.58
N VAL A 208 0.28 -10.03 -5.16
CA VAL A 208 -0.13 -10.79 -6.33
C VAL A 208 -0.41 -9.79 -7.44
N SER A 209 0.25 -10.00 -8.57
CA SER A 209 0.09 -9.15 -9.75
C SER A 209 -0.29 -10.01 -10.94
N ALA A 210 -1.37 -9.65 -11.61
CA ALA A 210 -1.91 -10.36 -12.76
C ALA A 210 -1.79 -9.52 -14.02
N SER A 211 -1.40 -10.17 -15.11
CA SER A 211 -1.15 -9.52 -16.39
C SER A 211 -1.98 -10.12 -17.52
N SER A 212 -2.16 -9.33 -18.59
CA SER A 212 -2.82 -9.77 -19.81
C SER A 212 -2.05 -10.87 -20.58
N ASP A 213 -0.79 -11.12 -20.23
CA ASP A 213 0.02 -12.24 -20.76
C ASP A 213 -0.36 -13.61 -20.17
N ARG A 214 -1.42 -13.66 -19.35
CA ARG A 214 -1.91 -14.86 -18.64
C ARG A 214 -0.96 -15.37 -17.57
N THR A 215 0.02 -14.55 -17.18
CA THR A 215 0.89 -14.82 -16.04
C THR A 215 0.39 -14.10 -14.80
N CYS A 216 0.58 -14.72 -13.65
CA CYS A 216 0.38 -14.11 -12.35
C CYS A 216 1.61 -14.38 -11.50
N TYR A 217 2.20 -13.31 -10.97
CA TYR A 217 3.32 -13.40 -10.05
C TYR A 217 2.84 -13.20 -8.63
N VAL A 218 3.24 -14.10 -7.74
CA VAL A 218 3.21 -13.92 -6.29
C VAL A 218 4.62 -13.57 -5.87
N TRP A 219 4.82 -12.42 -5.24
CA TRP A 219 6.13 -11.86 -4.95
C TRP A 219 6.13 -11.13 -3.60
N HIS A 220 7.31 -11.00 -2.99
CA HIS A 220 7.47 -10.36 -1.68
C HIS A 220 7.57 -8.84 -1.84
N ILE A 221 6.81 -8.07 -1.04
CA ILE A 221 6.68 -6.61 -1.23
C ILE A 221 8.02 -5.89 -1.03
N ASP A 222 8.71 -6.14 0.09
CA ASP A 222 9.93 -5.38 0.43
C ASP A 222 11.15 -5.71 -0.44
N SER A 223 11.26 -6.93 -0.97
CA SER A 223 12.42 -7.40 -1.72
C SER A 223 12.19 -7.46 -3.23
N CYS A 224 10.93 -7.28 -3.68
CA CYS A 224 10.50 -7.54 -5.05
C CYS A 224 10.85 -8.95 -5.57
N GLN A 225 11.14 -9.91 -4.67
CA GLN A 225 11.50 -11.26 -5.08
C GLN A 225 10.25 -12.06 -5.45
N VAL A 226 10.27 -12.69 -6.63
CA VAL A 226 9.20 -13.60 -7.06
C VAL A 226 9.25 -14.87 -6.21
N ILE A 227 8.13 -15.18 -5.56
CA ILE A 227 7.93 -16.39 -4.75
C ILE A 227 7.35 -17.50 -5.62
N ARG A 228 6.38 -17.17 -6.48
CA ARG A 228 5.74 -18.10 -7.42
C ARG A 228 5.38 -17.42 -8.73
N THR A 229 5.48 -18.21 -9.80
CA THR A 229 4.96 -17.87 -11.13
C THR A 229 3.80 -18.81 -11.45
N LEU A 230 2.62 -18.24 -11.67
CA LEU A 230 1.40 -18.98 -12.02
C LEU A 230 1.04 -18.69 -13.49
N LEU A 231 0.75 -19.74 -14.25
CA LEU A 231 0.31 -19.66 -15.63
C LEU A 231 -1.18 -20.03 -15.71
N LEU A 232 -1.99 -19.05 -16.10
CA LEU A 232 -3.44 -19.19 -16.26
C LEU A 232 -3.78 -19.60 -17.70
N PRO A 233 -4.87 -20.36 -17.92
CA PRO A 233 -5.31 -20.70 -19.28
C PRO A 233 -5.89 -19.49 -20.02
N SER A 234 -6.49 -18.54 -19.29
CA SER A 234 -7.05 -17.28 -19.79
C SER A 234 -6.53 -16.09 -18.97
N SER A 235 -6.58 -14.88 -19.52
CA SER A 235 -6.07 -13.68 -18.86
C SER A 235 -6.92 -13.35 -17.62
N ALA A 236 -6.27 -13.09 -16.50
CA ALA A 236 -6.94 -12.61 -15.30
C ALA A 236 -7.22 -11.11 -15.39
N ILE A 237 -8.49 -10.74 -15.20
CA ILE A 237 -8.96 -9.36 -15.15
C ILE A 237 -9.01 -8.88 -13.70
N SER A 238 -9.46 -9.76 -12.80
CA SER A 238 -9.61 -9.45 -11.39
C SER A 238 -8.99 -10.52 -10.51
N VAL A 239 -8.51 -10.12 -9.34
CA VAL A 239 -7.89 -11.02 -8.36
C VAL A 239 -8.35 -10.63 -6.97
N THR A 240 -8.63 -11.63 -6.14
CA THR A 240 -8.90 -11.45 -4.70
C THR A 240 -8.19 -12.56 -3.90
N ILE A 241 -7.85 -12.27 -2.66
CA ILE A 241 -7.15 -13.19 -1.76
C ILE A 241 -8.08 -13.54 -0.60
N ASP A 242 -8.00 -14.78 -0.13
CA ASP A 242 -8.68 -15.22 1.08
C ASP A 242 -8.31 -14.33 2.28
N PRO A 243 -9.25 -13.93 3.15
CA PRO A 243 -8.94 -13.08 4.31
C PRO A 243 -7.84 -13.61 5.24
N ALA A 244 -7.58 -14.92 5.22
CA ALA A 244 -6.51 -15.58 5.97
C ALA A 244 -5.28 -15.92 5.11
N ASP A 245 -5.14 -15.34 3.92
CA ASP A 245 -4.04 -15.54 2.96
C ASP A 245 -3.82 -17.03 2.56
N ARG A 246 -4.88 -17.85 2.58
CA ARG A 246 -4.78 -19.30 2.24
C ARG A 246 -4.86 -19.59 0.75
N ALA A 247 -5.68 -18.83 0.03
CA ALA A 247 -5.95 -19.06 -1.38
C ALA A 247 -6.08 -17.74 -2.14
N ILE A 248 -5.82 -17.80 -3.44
CA ILE A 248 -5.95 -16.70 -4.39
C ILE A 248 -7.01 -17.09 -5.41
N TYR A 249 -7.93 -16.18 -5.70
CA TYR A 249 -8.98 -16.37 -6.70
C TYR A 249 -8.78 -15.39 -7.86
N PHE A 250 -8.87 -15.91 -9.07
CA PHE A 250 -8.67 -15.16 -10.32
C PHE A 250 -9.95 -15.16 -11.13
N GLY A 251 -10.39 -13.98 -11.58
CA GLY A 251 -11.52 -13.81 -12.49
C GLY A 251 -10.99 -13.64 -13.91
N CYS A 252 -11.29 -14.60 -14.78
CA CYS A 252 -10.78 -14.62 -16.14
C CYS A 252 -11.70 -13.88 -17.14
N ASP A 253 -11.14 -13.51 -18.29
CA ASP A 253 -11.88 -12.91 -19.41
C ASP A 253 -12.96 -13.84 -19.99
N ASP A 254 -12.75 -15.15 -19.88
CA ASP A 254 -13.74 -16.16 -20.29
C ASP A 254 -14.97 -16.23 -19.35
N GLY A 255 -14.96 -15.46 -18.25
CA GLY A 255 -16.00 -15.48 -17.22
C GLY A 255 -15.85 -16.59 -16.18
N GLN A 256 -14.87 -17.48 -16.37
CA GLN A 256 -14.54 -18.53 -15.41
C GLN A 256 -13.71 -17.98 -14.25
N ILE A 257 -13.77 -18.67 -13.11
CA ILE A 257 -12.96 -18.35 -11.93
C ILE A 257 -11.92 -19.44 -11.74
N GLN A 258 -10.68 -19.06 -11.43
CA GLN A 258 -9.64 -19.99 -11.02
C GLN A 258 -9.28 -19.78 -9.56
N SER A 259 -8.89 -20.86 -8.88
CA SER A 259 -8.44 -20.82 -7.50
C SER A 259 -7.05 -21.45 -7.39
N PHE A 260 -6.15 -20.79 -6.68
CA PHE A 260 -4.84 -21.31 -6.32
C PHE A 260 -4.73 -21.36 -4.80
N ASP A 261 -4.45 -22.54 -4.26
CA ASP A 261 -4.18 -22.70 -2.84
C ASP A 261 -2.68 -22.52 -2.60
N ILE A 262 -2.33 -21.58 -1.71
CA ILE A 262 -0.94 -21.21 -1.42
C ILE A 262 -0.25 -22.32 -0.63
N TYR A 263 -0.97 -23.04 0.23
CA TYR A 263 -0.41 -24.01 1.18
C TYR A 263 -0.50 -25.45 0.71
N HIS A 264 -1.43 -25.80 -0.18
CA HIS A 264 -1.59 -27.18 -0.67
C HIS A 264 -0.50 -27.64 -1.63
N CYS A 265 0.37 -26.73 -2.11
CA CYS A 265 1.44 -27.03 -3.05
C CYS A 265 2.69 -27.62 -2.35
N ARG A 266 2.49 -28.63 -1.49
CA ARG A 266 3.58 -29.36 -0.80
C ARG A 266 3.83 -30.75 -1.38
N ASP A 267 2.82 -31.38 -1.99
CA ASP A 267 2.89 -32.80 -2.36
C ASP A 267 3.52 -33.10 -3.73
N GLN A 268 3.79 -32.08 -4.56
CA GLN A 268 4.44 -32.28 -5.88
C GLN A 268 5.91 -31.86 -5.92
N ILE A 269 6.45 -31.24 -4.86
CA ILE A 269 7.83 -30.69 -4.83
C ILE A 269 8.75 -31.51 -3.92
N GLN A 270 8.59 -32.84 -3.88
CA GLN A 270 9.62 -33.74 -3.32
C GLN A 270 10.69 -34.14 -4.34
N ALA A 271 10.80 -33.42 -5.46
CA ALA A 271 11.82 -33.69 -6.47
C ALA A 271 12.47 -32.40 -6.98
N SER A 272 13.22 -31.71 -6.13
CA SER A 272 14.52 -31.11 -6.50
C SER A 272 15.04 -30.22 -5.36
N THR A 273 16.19 -30.61 -4.84
CA THR A 273 17.09 -29.74 -4.08
C THR A 273 17.68 -28.70 -5.04
N SER A 274 17.00 -27.58 -5.25
CA SER A 274 17.59 -26.41 -5.89
C SER A 274 17.05 -25.12 -5.27
N ASN A 275 17.89 -24.09 -5.27
CA ASN A 275 17.68 -22.79 -4.65
C ASN A 275 16.24 -22.25 -4.84
N ALA A 276 15.68 -21.66 -3.78
CA ALA A 276 14.31 -21.17 -3.72
C ALA A 276 13.94 -20.12 -4.80
N SER A 277 14.92 -19.61 -5.56
CA SER A 277 14.74 -18.65 -6.65
C SER A 277 14.21 -19.26 -7.95
N ASP A 278 14.41 -20.56 -8.19
CA ASP A 278 14.10 -21.21 -9.48
C ASP A 278 13.05 -22.31 -9.33
N LEU A 279 11.92 -22.00 -8.67
CA LEU A 279 10.80 -22.92 -8.68
C LEU A 279 10.11 -22.89 -10.06
N PRO A 280 9.83 -24.05 -10.65
CA PRO A 280 9.20 -24.10 -11.96
C PRO A 280 7.82 -23.42 -11.92
N PRO A 281 7.41 -22.77 -13.03
CA PRO A 281 6.09 -22.13 -13.10
C PRO A 281 4.99 -23.18 -12.92
N ILE A 282 3.97 -22.85 -12.13
CA ILE A 282 2.83 -23.73 -11.88
C ILE A 282 1.76 -23.40 -12.92
N GLN A 283 1.39 -24.39 -13.73
CA GLN A 283 0.32 -24.23 -14.72
C GLN A 283 -1.02 -24.65 -14.12
N LEU A 284 -1.98 -23.73 -14.09
CA LEU A 284 -3.34 -24.01 -13.65
C LEU A 284 -4.16 -24.59 -14.80
N LEU A 285 -4.78 -25.74 -14.53
CA LEU A 285 -5.52 -26.49 -15.53
C LEU A 285 -6.93 -25.91 -15.71
N ALA A 286 -7.37 -25.79 -16.96
CA ALA A 286 -8.74 -25.34 -17.27
C ALA A 286 -9.83 -26.26 -16.68
N LYS A 287 -9.51 -27.52 -16.36
CA LYS A 287 -10.43 -28.46 -15.71
C LYS A 287 -10.76 -28.09 -14.26
N GLU A 288 -9.89 -27.33 -13.61
CA GLU A 288 -10.04 -26.92 -12.21
C GLU A 288 -10.72 -25.55 -12.07
N SER A 289 -11.12 -24.94 -13.19
CA SER A 289 -11.86 -23.68 -13.20
C SER A 289 -13.30 -23.88 -12.75
N TRP A 290 -13.84 -22.84 -12.12
CA TRP A 290 -15.22 -22.81 -11.67
C TRP A 290 -16.05 -22.28 -12.83
N VAL A 291 -16.92 -23.16 -13.35
CA VAL A 291 -17.69 -22.91 -14.56
C VAL A 291 -19.08 -22.40 -14.19
N ALA A 292 -19.51 -21.33 -14.84
CA ALA A 292 -20.86 -20.82 -14.70
C ALA A 292 -21.85 -21.59 -15.60
N PRO A 293 -23.14 -21.74 -15.21
CA PRO A 293 -24.12 -22.54 -15.94
C PRO A 293 -24.45 -21.97 -17.32
N SER A 294 -24.24 -20.66 -17.53
CA SER A 294 -24.49 -19.97 -18.78
C SER A 294 -23.21 -19.41 -19.37
N SER A 295 -22.96 -19.65 -20.66
CA SER A 295 -21.86 -19.06 -21.43
C SER A 295 -21.97 -17.54 -21.61
N ASP A 296 -23.14 -16.96 -21.34
CA ASP A 296 -23.48 -15.59 -21.78
C ASP A 296 -23.13 -14.51 -20.73
N LEU A 297 -22.47 -14.88 -19.63
CA LEU A 297 -22.11 -13.95 -18.56
C LEU A 297 -21.00 -12.97 -18.98
N GLY A 298 -20.12 -13.42 -19.88
CA GLY A 298 -18.90 -12.71 -20.25
C GLY A 298 -17.89 -12.62 -19.09
N ALA A 299 -16.85 -11.82 -19.32
CA ALA A 299 -15.73 -11.60 -18.42
C ALA A 299 -16.11 -11.36 -16.96
N ALA A 300 -15.37 -12.01 -16.05
CA ALA A 300 -15.43 -11.79 -14.60
C ALA A 300 -14.61 -10.55 -14.25
N SER A 301 -15.27 -9.39 -14.33
CA SER A 301 -14.63 -8.07 -14.22
C SER A 301 -14.12 -7.76 -12.82
N CYS A 302 -14.74 -8.33 -11.80
CA CYS A 302 -14.39 -8.10 -10.40
C CYS A 302 -14.74 -9.30 -9.52
N LEU A 303 -13.98 -9.46 -8.44
CA LEU A 303 -14.15 -10.50 -7.44
C LEU A 303 -14.03 -9.89 -6.05
N THR A 304 -14.81 -10.39 -5.11
CA THR A 304 -14.64 -10.10 -3.68
C THR A 304 -15.08 -11.32 -2.87
N LEU A 305 -14.56 -11.46 -1.66
CA LEU A 305 -14.96 -12.52 -0.73
C LEU A 305 -15.85 -11.97 0.36
N SER A 306 -16.69 -12.85 0.92
CA SER A 306 -17.36 -12.61 2.18
C SER A 306 -16.36 -12.51 3.33
N TYR A 307 -16.79 -11.87 4.41
CA TYR A 307 -15.93 -11.65 5.59
C TYR A 307 -15.44 -12.96 6.21
N ASP A 308 -16.25 -14.01 6.18
CA ASP A 308 -15.91 -15.36 6.63
C ASP A 308 -15.03 -16.17 5.65
N GLY A 309 -14.80 -15.66 4.43
CA GLY A 309 -14.04 -16.33 3.38
C GLY A 309 -14.73 -17.56 2.74
N THR A 310 -15.99 -17.85 3.08
CA THR A 310 -16.67 -19.06 2.59
C THR A 310 -17.35 -18.86 1.23
N SER A 311 -17.72 -17.62 0.93
CA SER A 311 -18.48 -17.26 -0.27
C SER A 311 -17.72 -16.25 -1.11
N LEU A 312 -17.51 -16.57 -2.39
CA LEU A 312 -16.92 -15.65 -3.36
C LEU A 312 -18.04 -14.99 -4.16
N LEU A 313 -17.96 -13.69 -4.35
CA LEU A 313 -18.86 -12.91 -5.20
C LEU A 313 -18.11 -12.49 -6.47
N SER A 314 -18.69 -12.79 -7.62
CA SER A 314 -18.17 -12.33 -8.92
C SER A 314 -19.14 -11.38 -9.60
N GLY A 315 -18.60 -10.29 -10.13
CA GLY A 315 -19.32 -9.38 -11.02
C GLY A 315 -18.96 -9.69 -12.47
N HIS A 316 -19.97 -9.78 -13.32
CA HIS A 316 -19.79 -10.08 -14.73
C HIS A 316 -20.14 -8.91 -15.64
N ARG A 317 -19.62 -8.94 -16.87
CA ARG A 317 -19.89 -7.92 -17.89
C ARG A 317 -21.35 -7.85 -18.32
N ASN A 318 -22.10 -8.95 -18.20
CA ASN A 318 -23.56 -8.97 -18.43
C ASN A 318 -24.36 -8.25 -17.32
N GLY A 319 -23.75 -7.96 -16.17
CA GLY A 319 -24.41 -7.29 -15.04
C GLY A 319 -24.92 -8.22 -13.94
N ALA A 320 -24.74 -9.53 -14.10
CA ALA A 320 -25.02 -10.51 -13.06
C ALA A 320 -23.94 -10.47 -11.96
N ILE A 321 -24.39 -10.57 -10.71
CA ILE A 321 -23.56 -10.81 -9.53
C ILE A 321 -23.83 -12.23 -9.06
N ILE A 322 -22.82 -13.09 -9.10
CA ILE A 322 -22.94 -14.52 -8.77
C ILE A 322 -22.23 -14.81 -7.46
N ARG A 323 -22.87 -15.60 -6.59
CA ARG A 323 -22.28 -16.16 -5.37
C ARG A 323 -21.79 -17.58 -5.62
N TRP A 324 -20.56 -17.83 -5.26
CA TRP A 324 -19.88 -19.11 -5.33
C TRP A 324 -19.59 -19.63 -3.92
N ASP A 325 -19.63 -20.95 -3.75
CA ASP A 325 -19.20 -21.65 -2.54
C ASP A 325 -17.71 -22.01 -2.72
N CYS A 326 -16.82 -21.41 -1.91
CA CYS A 326 -15.38 -21.61 -2.02
C CYS A 326 -14.96 -23.06 -1.72
N GLY A 327 -15.65 -23.72 -0.78
CA GLY A 327 -15.34 -25.10 -0.40
C GLY A 327 -15.75 -26.10 -1.47
N LYS A 328 -16.91 -25.87 -2.10
CA LYS A 328 -17.44 -26.76 -3.15
C LYS A 328 -17.04 -26.37 -4.57
N ARG A 329 -16.42 -25.19 -4.76
CA ARG A 329 -15.97 -24.65 -6.05
C ARG A 329 -17.07 -24.62 -7.11
N ARG A 330 -18.30 -24.28 -6.68
CA ARG A 330 -19.50 -24.25 -7.52
C ARG A 330 -20.36 -23.07 -7.18
N ILE A 331 -21.29 -22.76 -8.07
CA ILE A 331 -22.25 -21.69 -7.85
C ILE A 331 -23.22 -22.08 -6.77
N THR A 332 -23.49 -21.11 -5.89
CA THR A 332 -24.55 -21.18 -4.90
C THR A 332 -25.82 -20.61 -5.50
N ASN A 333 -25.84 -19.31 -5.79
CA ASN A 333 -27.00 -18.57 -6.31
C ASN A 333 -26.56 -17.30 -7.07
N GLU A 334 -27.41 -16.79 -7.98
CA GLU A 334 -27.29 -15.43 -8.50
C GLU A 334 -27.89 -14.44 -7.49
N VAL A 335 -27.10 -13.45 -7.07
CA VAL A 335 -27.50 -12.49 -6.02
C VAL A 335 -28.40 -11.39 -6.60
N SER A 336 -27.97 -10.80 -7.72
CA SER A 336 -28.72 -9.74 -8.40
C SER A 336 -28.21 -9.55 -9.83
N ASN A 337 -29.10 -9.12 -10.72
CA ASN A 337 -28.75 -8.68 -12.07
C ASN A 337 -29.01 -7.18 -12.20
N LEU A 338 -27.94 -6.41 -12.40
CA LEU A 338 -27.99 -4.95 -12.52
C LEU A 338 -28.25 -4.47 -13.96
N ALA A 339 -28.31 -5.39 -14.93
CA ALA A 339 -28.49 -5.12 -16.36
C ALA A 339 -27.49 -4.11 -16.96
N GLN A 340 -26.37 -3.89 -16.27
CA GLN A 340 -25.23 -3.05 -16.67
C GLN A 340 -23.94 -3.76 -16.26
N PRO A 341 -22.84 -3.62 -17.02
CA PRO A 341 -21.58 -4.26 -16.66
C PRO A 341 -21.14 -3.88 -15.24
N VAL A 342 -21.01 -4.88 -14.38
CA VAL A 342 -20.45 -4.67 -13.04
C VAL A 342 -18.96 -4.43 -13.22
N THR A 343 -18.39 -3.43 -12.57
CA THR A 343 -16.96 -3.10 -12.69
C THR A 343 -16.17 -3.40 -11.45
N SER A 344 -16.79 -3.27 -10.28
CA SER A 344 -16.11 -3.45 -9.01
C SER A 344 -17.13 -3.85 -7.96
N ILE A 345 -16.77 -4.83 -7.13
CA ILE A 345 -17.51 -5.20 -5.94
C ILE A 345 -16.51 -5.14 -4.79
N GLN A 346 -16.89 -4.47 -3.70
CA GLN A 346 -16.08 -4.41 -2.49
C GLN A 346 -16.95 -4.76 -1.29
N MET A 347 -16.57 -5.82 -0.59
CA MET A 347 -17.17 -6.20 0.68
C MET A 347 -16.83 -5.14 1.75
N LEU A 348 -17.83 -4.76 2.54
CA LEU A 348 -17.67 -3.83 3.64
C LEU A 348 -17.44 -4.60 4.94
N ASP A 349 -16.82 -3.93 5.90
CA ASP A 349 -16.73 -4.46 7.26
C ASP A 349 -18.13 -4.73 7.82
N PRO A 350 -18.37 -5.92 8.39
CA PRO A 350 -19.65 -6.27 8.98
C PRO A 350 -20.02 -5.33 10.13
N GLU A 351 -21.32 -5.03 10.24
CA GLU A 351 -21.89 -4.22 11.31
C GLU A 351 -22.57 -5.13 12.35
N GLY A 352 -22.65 -4.69 13.61
CA GLY A 352 -23.36 -5.43 14.67
C GLY A 352 -22.50 -6.15 15.70
N PHE A 353 -21.17 -6.02 15.66
CA PHE A 353 -20.28 -6.48 16.74
C PHE A 353 -20.39 -5.59 17.99
N LEU A 354 -20.48 -6.22 19.17
CA LEU A 354 -20.64 -5.54 20.47
C LEU A 354 -19.42 -4.68 20.88
N ARG A 355 -18.22 -5.08 20.48
CA ARG A 355 -16.96 -4.36 20.74
C ARG A 355 -16.28 -3.99 19.43
N ARG A 356 -16.84 -3.03 18.70
CA ARG A 356 -16.12 -2.46 17.55
C ARG A 356 -15.03 -1.52 18.08
N ASN A 357 -13.80 -1.65 17.56
CA ASN A 357 -12.83 -0.58 17.64
C ASN A 357 -13.34 0.54 16.72
N VAL A 358 -14.20 1.40 17.28
CA VAL A 358 -14.61 2.63 16.61
C VAL A 358 -13.32 3.46 16.44
N PRO A 359 -13.04 3.95 15.24
CA PRO A 359 -11.85 4.77 15.04
C PRO A 359 -11.91 5.96 16.00
N SER A 360 -10.76 6.38 16.51
CA SER A 360 -10.65 7.51 17.44
C SER A 360 -11.21 8.80 16.84
N TYR A 361 -11.37 8.84 15.52
CA TYR A 361 -11.96 9.92 14.80
C TYR A 361 -12.71 9.47 13.54
N THR A 362 -13.64 10.29 13.08
CA THR A 362 -14.45 10.05 11.88
C THR A 362 -14.48 11.30 11.00
N ILE A 363 -14.35 11.12 9.69
CA ILE A 363 -14.52 12.20 8.72
C ILE A 363 -16.00 12.26 8.34
N THR A 364 -16.67 13.32 8.77
CA THR A 364 -18.10 13.55 8.50
C THR A 364 -18.34 14.38 7.25
N ASN A 365 -17.43 15.29 6.91
CA ASN A 365 -17.50 16.09 5.69
C ASN A 365 -16.14 16.02 5.00
N VAL A 366 -16.15 15.71 3.70
CA VAL A 366 -14.94 15.70 2.87
C VAL A 366 -14.56 17.10 2.45
N VAL A 367 -13.30 17.49 2.65
CA VAL A 367 -12.76 18.78 2.18
C VAL A 367 -12.26 18.62 0.76
N LYS A 368 -12.81 19.43 -0.16
CA LYS A 368 -12.38 19.43 -1.57
C LYS A 368 -10.89 19.78 -1.66
N PRO A 369 -10.16 19.14 -2.59
CA PRO A 369 -8.74 19.40 -2.72
C PRO A 369 -8.49 20.85 -3.11
N ASN A 370 -7.53 21.48 -2.43
CA ASN A 370 -7.06 22.81 -2.76
C ASN A 370 -5.81 22.70 -3.64
N LEU A 371 -5.98 22.88 -4.96
CA LEU A 371 -4.89 22.82 -5.93
C LEU A 371 -3.79 23.87 -5.67
N ASP A 372 -4.13 24.99 -5.01
CA ASP A 372 -3.19 26.07 -4.67
C ASP A 372 -2.26 25.70 -3.50
N PHE A 373 -2.57 24.64 -2.74
CA PHE A 373 -1.79 24.22 -1.58
C PHE A 373 -0.38 23.73 -1.96
N ALA A 374 -0.22 23.14 -3.15
CA ALA A 374 1.09 22.74 -3.67
C ALA A 374 1.97 23.94 -4.07
N ALA A 375 1.37 25.10 -4.36
CA ALA A 375 2.08 26.31 -4.78
C ALA A 375 2.49 27.22 -3.61
N SER A 376 1.86 27.10 -2.44
CA SER A 376 2.19 27.92 -1.26
C SER A 376 3.43 27.38 -0.54
N LYS A 377 4.61 27.89 -0.89
CA LYS A 377 5.86 27.72 -0.12
C LYS A 377 5.87 28.59 1.15
N ASP A 378 4.81 28.54 1.95
CA ASP A 378 4.82 29.18 3.26
C ASP A 378 5.51 28.23 4.24
N ASN A 379 6.82 28.45 4.43
CA ASN A 379 7.61 27.75 5.44
C ASN A 379 7.14 28.19 6.84
N GLY A 380 6.08 27.54 7.35
CA GLY A 380 5.73 27.61 8.76
C GLY A 380 6.89 27.13 9.63
N THR A 381 6.83 27.42 10.93
CA THR A 381 7.91 27.19 11.90
C THR A 381 8.36 25.72 12.05
N CYS A 382 7.64 24.76 11.46
CA CYS A 382 7.97 23.33 11.46
C CYS A 382 7.78 22.64 10.09
N GLY A 383 7.73 23.39 8.98
CA GLY A 383 7.50 22.83 7.63
C GLY A 383 6.04 22.50 7.29
N ILE A 384 5.10 22.71 8.21
CA ILE A 384 3.66 22.61 7.96
C ILE A 384 3.13 24.00 7.56
N PRO A 385 2.39 24.14 6.44
CA PRO A 385 1.82 25.42 6.02
C PRO A 385 0.78 25.96 7.02
N ALA A 386 0.77 27.27 7.23
CA ALA A 386 -0.14 27.93 8.19
C ALA A 386 -1.64 27.77 7.86
N LYS A 387 -2.00 27.43 6.61
CA LYS A 387 -3.38 27.22 6.15
C LYS A 387 -3.87 25.78 6.31
N TYR A 388 -3.08 24.88 6.88
CA TYR A 388 -3.44 23.48 7.07
C TYR A 388 -4.50 23.34 8.18
N ASN A 389 -5.73 22.99 7.79
CA ASN A 389 -6.87 22.81 8.69
C ASN A 389 -7.38 21.38 8.62
N LEU A 390 -7.62 20.77 9.79
CA LEU A 390 -8.09 19.39 9.91
C LEU A 390 -9.58 19.35 10.29
N HIS A 391 -10.43 18.80 9.42
CA HIS A 391 -11.86 18.67 9.65
C HIS A 391 -12.23 17.24 10.06
N VAL A 392 -12.24 17.01 11.37
CA VAL A 392 -12.41 15.67 11.94
C VAL A 392 -13.34 15.69 13.15
N LYS A 393 -14.22 14.69 13.26
CA LYS A 393 -15.04 14.47 14.46
C LYS A 393 -14.37 13.42 15.34
N LEU A 394 -13.92 13.83 16.52
CA LEU A 394 -13.34 12.94 17.51
C LEU A 394 -14.42 12.01 18.09
N GLY A 395 -14.10 10.72 18.18
CA GLY A 395 -14.92 9.72 18.85
C GLY A 395 -14.83 9.85 20.38
N PRO A 396 -15.74 9.20 21.13
CA PRO A 396 -15.64 9.17 22.59
C PRO A 396 -14.31 8.51 22.99
N ASN A 397 -13.52 9.21 23.81
CA ASN A 397 -12.27 8.68 24.36
C ASN A 397 -12.56 7.35 25.05
N LYS A 398 -12.06 6.24 24.49
CA LYS A 398 -11.78 5.06 25.31
C LYS A 398 -10.67 5.51 26.27
N ALA A 399 -10.99 5.67 27.55
CA ALA A 399 -9.95 5.71 28.57
C ALA A 399 -9.06 4.49 28.32
N VAL A 400 -7.79 4.74 28.02
CA VAL A 400 -6.79 3.70 27.81
C VAL A 400 -6.63 3.01 29.16
N HIS A 401 -7.41 1.96 29.41
CA HIS A 401 -7.04 0.98 30.41
C HIS A 401 -5.77 0.32 29.89
N ALA A 402 -4.69 0.48 30.65
CA ALA A 402 -3.34 0.04 30.32
C ALA A 402 -3.17 -1.50 30.23
N ASP A 403 -4.26 -2.27 30.25
CA ASP A 403 -4.25 -3.73 30.31
C ASP A 403 -4.46 -4.40 28.92
N GLY A 404 -4.59 -3.60 27.85
CA GLY A 404 -5.12 -4.06 26.57
C GLY A 404 -4.24 -5.02 25.76
N PHE A 405 -2.91 -5.00 25.85
CA PHE A 405 -2.10 -5.86 24.97
C PHE A 405 -2.26 -7.35 25.29
N VAL A 406 -2.32 -7.67 26.58
CA VAL A 406 -2.41 -9.05 27.05
C VAL A 406 -3.87 -9.54 26.95
N ASP A 407 -4.84 -8.72 27.31
CA ASP A 407 -6.26 -9.07 27.18
C ASP A 407 -6.74 -9.14 25.72
N GLU A 408 -6.22 -8.30 24.82
CA GLU A 408 -6.54 -8.35 23.39
C GLU A 408 -5.87 -9.53 22.68
N ALA A 409 -4.72 -9.99 23.19
CA ALA A 409 -4.09 -11.25 22.76
C ALA A 409 -4.82 -12.50 23.32
N ILE A 410 -5.32 -12.44 24.55
CA ILE A 410 -6.04 -13.56 25.21
C ILE A 410 -7.46 -13.73 24.66
N LEU A 411 -8.13 -12.64 24.28
CA LEU A 411 -9.50 -12.65 23.75
C LEU A 411 -9.57 -12.65 22.21
N GLY A 412 -8.43 -12.77 21.54
CA GLY A 412 -8.35 -12.88 20.09
C GLY A 412 -9.08 -14.11 19.55
N HIS A 413 -9.66 -13.98 18.36
CA HIS A 413 -10.35 -15.07 17.68
C HIS A 413 -9.33 -16.18 17.34
N GLY A 414 -9.31 -17.25 18.12
CA GLY A 414 -8.40 -18.39 17.91
C GLY A 414 -7.89 -19.06 19.19
N PHE A 415 -8.09 -18.47 20.37
CA PHE A 415 -7.65 -19.04 21.65
C PHE A 415 -8.86 -19.45 22.52
N PRO A 416 -9.28 -20.73 22.52
CA PRO A 416 -10.34 -21.17 23.44
C PRO A 416 -9.86 -21.08 24.89
N GLN A 417 -10.68 -20.49 25.77
CA GLN A 417 -10.38 -20.31 27.20
C GLN A 417 -9.99 -21.63 27.89
N ASP A 418 -10.52 -22.76 27.42
CA ASP A 418 -10.25 -24.10 27.97
C ASP A 418 -8.77 -24.48 27.90
N LEU A 419 -8.06 -24.09 26.83
CA LEU A 419 -6.61 -24.37 26.70
C LEU A 419 -5.77 -23.48 27.62
N PHE A 420 -6.26 -22.27 27.92
CA PHE A 420 -5.61 -21.36 28.84
C PHE A 420 -5.76 -21.83 30.29
N ASP A 421 -6.96 -22.31 30.64
CA ASP A 421 -7.22 -22.92 31.94
C ASP A 421 -6.41 -24.21 32.12
N ASP A 422 -6.25 -25.02 31.09
CA ASP A 422 -5.39 -26.21 31.14
C ASP A 422 -3.90 -25.86 31.23
N ALA A 423 -3.44 -24.79 30.58
CA ALA A 423 -2.09 -24.27 30.72
C ALA A 423 -1.83 -23.68 32.12
N LEU A 424 -2.81 -22.97 32.70
CA LEU A 424 -2.75 -22.47 34.08
C LEU A 424 -2.79 -23.61 35.09
N ARG A 425 -3.59 -24.66 34.86
CA ARG A 425 -3.59 -25.89 35.68
C ARG A 425 -2.26 -26.62 35.59
N SER A 426 -1.62 -26.64 34.42
CA SER A 426 -0.27 -27.19 34.22
C SER A 426 0.79 -26.38 34.99
N LEU A 427 0.73 -25.05 34.95
CA LEU A 427 1.66 -24.18 35.68
C LEU A 427 1.47 -24.25 37.20
N THR A 428 0.21 -24.32 37.66
CA THR A 428 -0.11 -24.41 39.10
C THR A 428 0.08 -25.81 39.66
N GLY A 429 0.02 -26.85 38.82
CA GLY A 429 0.42 -28.22 39.18
C GLY A 429 1.93 -28.39 39.35
N ALA A 430 2.75 -27.51 38.77
CA ALA A 430 4.21 -27.59 38.86
C ALA A 430 4.80 -27.05 40.18
N SER A 431 4.01 -26.43 41.07
CA SER A 431 4.52 -25.88 42.33
C SER A 431 4.66 -26.90 43.48
N HIS A 432 4.30 -28.18 43.25
CA HIS A 432 4.55 -29.28 44.19
C HIS A 432 5.19 -30.49 43.49
N GLY A 433 6.44 -30.32 43.08
CA GLY A 433 7.27 -31.40 42.56
C GLY A 433 8.73 -30.98 42.51
N THR A 434 9.44 -31.11 43.64
CA THR A 434 10.89 -31.00 43.67
C THR A 434 11.49 -32.12 42.82
N SER A 435 11.83 -31.82 41.57
CA SER A 435 12.81 -32.58 40.79
C SER A 435 13.94 -31.65 40.40
N THR A 436 15.03 -31.74 41.13
CA THR A 436 16.33 -31.17 40.78
C THR A 436 16.81 -31.79 39.46
N THR A 437 16.62 -31.09 38.35
CA THR A 437 17.34 -31.36 37.11
C THR A 437 18.70 -30.66 37.20
N SER A 438 19.75 -31.46 37.37
CA SER A 438 21.13 -31.02 37.19
C SER A 438 21.31 -30.54 35.76
N LEU A 439 21.51 -29.23 35.58
CA LEU A 439 21.94 -28.66 34.31
C LEU A 439 23.33 -29.20 33.96
N ASP A 440 23.45 -29.83 32.79
CA ASP A 440 24.72 -30.31 32.26
C ASP A 440 25.72 -29.15 32.14
N GLY A 441 26.86 -29.23 32.84
CA GLY A 441 27.91 -28.19 32.86
C GLY A 441 28.51 -27.85 31.48
N SER A 442 28.19 -28.64 30.45
CA SER A 442 28.53 -28.37 29.05
C SER A 442 27.71 -27.21 28.45
N GLU A 443 26.43 -27.08 28.80
CA GLU A 443 25.54 -26.03 28.27
C GLU A 443 25.83 -24.67 28.94
N LEU A 444 26.09 -24.67 30.25
CA LEU A 444 26.51 -23.47 30.99
C LEU A 444 27.83 -22.88 30.45
N GLY A 445 28.80 -23.73 30.12
CA GLY A 445 30.07 -23.28 29.52
C GLY A 445 29.94 -22.76 28.08
N LYS A 446 28.89 -23.14 27.34
CA LYS A 446 28.60 -22.55 26.02
C LYS A 446 27.94 -21.18 26.16
N VAL A 447 27.03 -21.02 27.12
CA VAL A 447 26.36 -19.75 27.40
C VAL A 447 27.38 -18.70 27.83
N GLU A 448 28.30 -19.05 28.73
CA GLU A 448 29.36 -18.14 29.20
C GLU A 448 30.29 -17.69 28.04
N ARG A 449 30.64 -18.60 27.13
CA ARG A 449 31.42 -18.25 25.92
C ARG A 449 30.66 -17.34 24.95
N LEU A 450 29.35 -17.54 24.79
CA LEU A 450 28.51 -16.69 23.95
C LEU A 450 28.33 -15.30 24.57
N GLU A 451 28.24 -15.20 25.90
CA GLU A 451 28.18 -13.92 26.62
C GLU A 451 29.48 -13.12 26.47
N ASP A 452 30.64 -13.80 26.52
CA ASP A 452 31.95 -13.19 26.24
C ASP A 452 32.09 -12.71 24.79
N GLU A 453 31.62 -13.50 23.82
CA GLU A 453 31.63 -13.13 22.40
C GLU A 453 30.72 -11.92 22.12
N VAL A 454 29.51 -11.90 22.70
CA VAL A 454 28.58 -10.78 22.57
C VAL A 454 29.17 -9.51 23.21
N SER A 455 29.88 -9.66 24.33
CA SER A 455 30.55 -8.53 24.99
C SER A 455 31.68 -7.96 24.13
N ARG A 456 32.50 -8.82 23.50
CA ARG A 456 33.53 -8.39 22.54
C ARG A 456 32.94 -7.70 21.31
N LEU A 457 31.88 -8.25 20.73
CA LEU A 457 31.22 -7.66 19.56
C LEU A 457 30.61 -6.29 19.87
N LYS A 458 30.04 -6.11 21.08
CA LYS A 458 29.55 -4.80 21.55
C LYS A 458 30.68 -3.78 21.67
N GLU A 459 31.84 -4.18 22.16
CA GLU A 459 33.03 -3.33 22.24
C GLU A 459 33.49 -2.89 20.83
N GLN A 460 33.58 -3.83 19.89
CA GLN A 460 33.95 -3.56 18.50
C GLN A 460 32.97 -2.61 17.80
N LEU A 461 31.66 -2.79 18.00
CA LEU A 461 30.64 -1.90 17.46
C LEU A 461 30.76 -0.47 18.02
N ARG A 462 31.09 -0.32 19.31
CA ARG A 462 31.32 1.01 19.91
C ARG A 462 32.54 1.70 19.28
N VAL A 463 33.63 0.97 19.06
CA VAL A 463 34.83 1.52 18.41
C VAL A 463 34.52 1.96 16.98
N LEU A 464 33.84 1.12 16.20
CA LEU A 464 33.42 1.47 14.84
C LEU A 464 32.51 2.70 14.81
N HIS A 465 31.54 2.78 15.72
CA HIS A 465 30.64 3.93 15.81
C HIS A 465 31.41 5.23 16.12
N ASN A 466 32.39 5.19 17.04
CA ASN A 466 33.23 6.34 17.36
C ASN A 466 34.11 6.76 16.16
N VAL A 467 34.63 5.80 15.39
CA VAL A 467 35.42 6.08 14.18
C VAL A 467 34.55 6.72 13.10
N GLU A 468 33.34 6.20 12.87
CA GLU A 468 32.39 6.80 11.93
C GLU A 468 31.97 8.20 12.37
N GLN A 469 31.73 8.42 13.66
CA GLN A 469 31.36 9.72 14.19
C GLN A 469 32.49 10.74 13.98
N LYS A 470 33.74 10.39 14.31
CA LYS A 470 34.91 11.24 14.04
C LYS A 470 35.08 11.52 12.55
N ARG A 471 34.81 10.54 11.68
CA ARG A 471 34.85 10.73 10.22
C ARG A 471 33.77 11.71 9.74
N LYS A 472 32.56 11.62 10.30
CA LYS A 472 31.46 12.56 10.02
C LYS A 472 31.79 13.97 10.50
N GLU A 473 32.32 14.11 11.71
CA GLU A 473 32.75 15.41 12.26
C GLU A 473 33.86 16.05 11.42
N ARG A 474 34.85 15.28 10.97
CA ARG A 474 35.90 15.78 10.05
C ARG A 474 35.32 16.22 8.70
N ASN A 475 34.39 15.45 8.13
CA ASN A 475 33.73 15.80 6.89
C ASN A 475 32.89 17.09 7.04
N LEU A 476 32.19 17.24 8.17
CA LEU A 476 31.41 18.44 8.49
C LEU A 476 32.32 19.66 8.61
N ALA A 477 33.43 19.56 9.35
CA ALA A 477 34.41 20.63 9.46
C ALA A 477 35.04 21.01 8.09
N ARG A 478 35.23 20.03 7.20
CA ARG A 478 35.68 20.29 5.82
C ARG A 478 34.64 21.07 5.01
N LEU A 479 33.36 20.75 5.18
CA LEU A 479 32.27 21.44 4.50
C LEU A 479 32.13 22.87 5.00
N GLU A 480 32.20 23.09 6.33
CA GLU A 480 32.17 24.43 6.92
C GLU A 480 33.31 25.32 6.39
N ARG A 481 34.53 24.76 6.32
CA ARG A 481 35.67 25.46 5.70
C ARG A 481 35.48 25.71 4.22
N GLN A 482 34.62 24.98 3.50
CA GLN A 482 34.34 25.25 2.10
C GLN A 482 33.27 26.33 1.95
N ASP A 483 32.25 26.32 2.81
CA ASP A 483 31.19 27.31 2.86
C ASP A 483 31.70 28.71 3.26
N GLU A 484 32.62 28.80 4.23
CA GLU A 484 33.27 30.06 4.59
C GLU A 484 33.98 30.71 3.39
N VAL A 485 34.57 29.87 2.55
CA VAL A 485 35.36 30.28 1.40
C VAL A 485 34.48 30.77 0.28
N ASP A 486 33.40 30.06 0.02
CA ASP A 486 32.41 30.48 -0.96
C ASP A 486 31.71 31.77 -0.52
N LEU A 487 31.55 31.97 0.79
CA LEU A 487 31.03 33.21 1.37
C LEU A 487 32.02 34.37 1.21
N GLU A 488 33.31 34.16 1.43
CA GLU A 488 34.37 35.14 1.14
C GLU A 488 34.45 35.49 -0.36
N LYS A 489 34.39 34.48 -1.25
CA LYS A 489 34.34 34.68 -2.70
C LYS A 489 33.17 35.57 -3.11
N ARG A 490 31.97 35.29 -2.58
CA ARG A 490 30.77 36.10 -2.84
C ARG A 490 30.94 37.54 -2.32
N LYS A 491 31.48 37.73 -1.12
CA LYS A 491 31.76 39.07 -0.58
C LYS A 491 32.73 39.86 -1.47
N ALA A 492 33.82 39.24 -1.90
CA ALA A 492 34.80 39.86 -2.80
C ALA A 492 34.19 40.29 -4.14
N TYR A 493 33.34 39.43 -4.73
CA TYR A 493 32.60 39.74 -5.95
C TYR A 493 31.67 40.95 -5.78
N PHE A 494 30.86 40.98 -4.72
CA PHE A 494 29.94 42.10 -4.48
C PHE A 494 30.66 43.40 -4.15
N GLU A 495 31.81 43.34 -3.46
CA GLU A 495 32.61 44.51 -3.15
C GLU A 495 33.29 45.11 -4.40
N ALA A 496 33.80 44.26 -5.30
CA ALA A 496 34.34 44.69 -6.59
C ALA A 496 33.26 45.35 -7.47
N LYS A 497 32.07 44.75 -7.54
CA LYS A 497 30.92 45.31 -8.26
C LYS A 497 30.49 46.65 -7.69
N LYS A 498 30.52 46.82 -6.36
CA LYS A 498 30.22 48.09 -5.68
C LYS A 498 31.25 49.19 -6.01
N LYS A 499 32.51 48.82 -6.26
CA LYS A 499 33.59 49.74 -6.66
C LYS A 499 33.64 50.01 -8.17
N GLY A 500 32.71 49.47 -8.95
CA GLY A 500 32.66 49.63 -10.41
C GLY A 500 33.74 48.83 -11.16
N GLN A 501 34.32 47.81 -10.52
CA GLN A 501 35.31 46.91 -11.10
C GLN A 501 34.63 45.63 -11.59
N ASP A 502 35.31 44.89 -12.49
CA ASP A 502 34.83 43.62 -12.99
C ASP A 502 34.86 42.54 -11.89
N GLY A 503 33.70 41.94 -11.61
CA GLY A 503 33.54 40.98 -10.51
C GLY A 503 34.26 39.66 -10.78
N ASP A 504 34.37 39.25 -12.04
CA ASP A 504 34.98 37.97 -12.42
C ASP A 504 36.52 38.03 -12.28
N LEU A 505 37.12 39.20 -12.56
CA LEU A 505 38.53 39.46 -12.28
C LEU A 505 38.82 39.43 -10.77
N ALA A 506 37.92 39.94 -9.94
CA ALA A 506 38.08 39.92 -8.48
C ALA A 506 38.06 38.49 -7.92
N ILE A 507 37.19 37.61 -8.44
CA ILE A 507 37.16 36.19 -8.07
C ILE A 507 38.49 35.53 -8.44
N LYS A 508 38.99 35.76 -9.65
CA LYS A 508 40.27 35.18 -10.11
C LYS A 508 41.45 35.60 -9.24
N THR A 509 41.53 36.90 -8.88
CA THR A 509 42.58 37.40 -7.97
C THR A 509 42.49 36.83 -6.55
N PHE A 510 41.27 36.54 -6.07
CA PHE A 510 41.06 35.88 -4.78
C PHE A 510 41.52 34.42 -4.80
N GLU A 511 41.21 33.70 -5.88
CA GLU A 511 41.65 32.31 -6.08
C GLU A 511 43.17 32.20 -6.20
N ASP A 512 43.82 33.13 -6.93
CA ASP A 512 45.28 33.19 -7.07
C ASP A 512 45.98 33.55 -5.74
N ARG A 513 45.42 34.47 -4.95
CA ARG A 513 45.97 34.80 -3.62
C ARG A 513 45.86 33.62 -2.66
N ARG A 514 44.77 32.86 -2.75
CA ARG A 514 44.51 31.70 -1.89
C ARG A 514 45.35 30.49 -2.26
N SER A 515 45.59 30.26 -3.56
CA SER A 515 46.45 29.16 -4.01
C SER A 515 47.90 29.35 -3.53
N MET A 516 48.39 30.58 -3.45
CA MET A 516 49.70 30.90 -2.84
C MET A 516 49.74 30.68 -1.31
N LEU A 517 48.60 30.78 -0.62
CA LEU A 517 48.49 30.52 0.83
C LEU A 517 48.39 29.02 1.16
N ARG A 518 47.82 28.21 0.25
CA ARG A 518 47.70 26.75 0.45
C ARG A 518 49.05 26.03 0.40
N THR A 519 50.00 26.53 -0.38
CA THR A 519 51.36 25.94 -0.48
C THR A 519 52.16 25.98 0.83
N SER A 520 51.69 26.67 1.87
CA SER A 520 52.33 26.68 3.20
C SER A 520 51.56 25.89 4.28
N SER A 521 50.39 25.32 3.98
CA SER A 521 49.51 24.67 4.98
C SER A 521 49.21 23.19 4.73
N ASP A 522 49.64 22.64 3.59
CA ASP A 522 49.28 21.28 3.16
C ASP A 522 50.18 20.17 3.76
N GLU A 523 51.00 20.46 4.79
CA GLU A 523 51.80 19.44 5.50
C GLU A 523 50.98 18.60 6.51
N ASP A 524 49.73 18.97 6.83
CA ASP A 524 48.94 18.29 7.88
C ASP A 524 47.89 17.27 7.36
N ASP A 525 47.68 17.16 6.04
CA ASP A 525 46.61 16.32 5.47
C ASP A 525 47.12 14.98 4.87
N SER A 526 48.41 14.66 5.01
CA SER A 526 49.03 13.47 4.41
C SER A 526 49.31 12.31 5.36
N ASP A 527 48.58 12.16 6.48
CA ASP A 527 48.79 11.00 7.36
C ASP A 527 47.51 10.23 7.72
N VAL A 528 47.71 8.90 7.77
CA VAL A 528 46.85 7.82 8.27
C VAL A 528 45.89 7.18 7.26
N GLN A 529 46.52 6.53 6.28
CA GLN A 529 46.10 5.18 5.90
C GLN A 529 46.72 4.21 6.93
N MET A 530 45.88 3.40 7.59
CA MET A 530 46.16 2.39 8.63
C MET A 530 45.98 2.83 10.09
N ASP A 531 44.89 2.37 10.71
CA ASP A 531 44.96 1.30 11.71
C ASP A 531 43.55 0.80 12.00
N VAL A 532 43.17 -0.24 11.28
CA VAL A 532 42.10 -1.17 11.67
C VAL A 532 42.80 -2.52 11.75
N THR A 533 43.44 -2.78 12.90
CA THR A 533 43.78 -4.13 13.33
C THR A 533 43.02 -4.44 14.61
#